data_AF-A0A9P7CJ54-F1
#
_entry.id   AF-A0A9P7CJ54-F1
#
_cell.length_a   1.000
_cell.length_b   1.000
_cell.length_c   1.000
_cell.angle_alpha   90.00
_cell.angle_beta   90.00
_cell.angle_gamma   90.00
#
_symmetry.space_group_name_H-M   'P 1'
#
loop_
_entity.id
_entity.type
_entity.pdbx_description
1 polymer ?
#
loop_
_entity_poly.entity_id
_entity_poly.type
_entity_poly.pdbx_seq_one_letter_code
_entity_poly.pdbx_strand_id
1 'polypeptide(L)'
;MNPKYLLGSDLMAKIILRDANLFWFVQALIVHVGEKAKLLYASRPTEWPNGTKSDVVYTASVSSNELPPVLVEVQHFITMDFINRLMSYSLSIKKKLKAKPIVIVFGTHAIRGDVSKALEATEFSFMKQISCKYWAEKCYVLSQSTVGEASEKTAPLPPLMAIAYFFSSQKLSLMSTEYHNYPALQTLYSVAKEQTEIHVLVEQSTCDVLLEVCNQTSLQLKKILNALDETPDTFSKKHLRAYADDDALYTQTCRYKYSRTSEVLVESMPPPELPESAKDSLSLASFNTEEVIKTKYESVWLKQKD
;
A
#
# COMPACT_ATOMS: atom_id res chain seq x y z
N MET A 1 -19.19 -1.68 3.86
CA MET A 1 -17.96 -1.57 3.04
C MET A 1 -16.77 -1.55 3.99
N ASN A 2 -15.70 -2.30 3.72
CA ASN A 2 -14.54 -2.36 4.63
C ASN A 2 -13.93 -0.94 4.79
N PRO A 3 -13.64 -0.47 6.03
CA PRO A 3 -13.13 0.88 6.27
C PRO A 3 -11.89 1.26 5.44
N LYS A 4 -11.08 0.26 5.07
CA LYS A 4 -9.87 0.45 4.25
C LYS A 4 -10.15 0.90 2.81
N TYR A 5 -11.39 0.78 2.33
CA TYR A 5 -11.82 1.22 0.99
C TYR A 5 -12.75 2.44 1.03
N LEU A 6 -12.86 3.12 2.18
CA LEU A 6 -13.56 4.40 2.25
C LEU A 6 -12.85 5.41 1.35
N LEU A 7 -13.64 6.23 0.65
CA LEU A 7 -13.10 7.32 -0.17
C LEU A 7 -12.35 8.31 0.73
N GLY A 8 -11.10 8.64 0.36
CA GLY A 8 -10.22 9.47 1.18
C GLY A 8 -9.48 8.71 2.30
N SER A 9 -9.66 7.40 2.43
CA SER A 9 -8.74 6.57 3.23
C SER A 9 -7.37 6.49 2.56
N ASP A 10 -6.33 6.28 3.36
CA ASP A 10 -4.93 6.19 2.90
C ASP A 10 -4.75 5.15 1.77
N LEU A 11 -5.31 3.94 1.95
CA LEU A 11 -5.22 2.87 0.96
C LEU A 11 -5.96 3.23 -0.34
N MET A 12 -7.20 3.70 -0.24
CA MET A 12 -7.99 4.03 -1.43
C MET A 12 -7.41 5.23 -2.18
N ALA A 13 -6.94 6.24 -1.47
CA ALA A 13 -6.25 7.39 -2.06
C ALA A 13 -5.01 6.96 -2.84
N LYS A 14 -4.18 6.06 -2.28
CA LYS A 14 -3.00 5.52 -2.98
C LYS A 14 -3.37 4.74 -4.23
N ILE A 15 -4.39 3.88 -4.15
CA ILE A 15 -4.85 3.07 -5.30
C ILE A 15 -5.33 3.98 -6.42
N ILE A 16 -6.22 4.94 -6.10
CA ILE A 16 -6.76 5.92 -7.04
C ILE A 16 -5.63 6.75 -7.66
N LEU A 17 -4.76 7.36 -6.86
CA LEU A 17 -3.70 8.22 -7.39
C LEU A 17 -2.67 7.46 -8.25
N ARG A 18 -2.48 6.15 -8.04
CA ARG A 18 -1.56 5.34 -8.84
C ARG A 18 -2.17 4.83 -10.15
N ASP A 19 -3.48 4.95 -10.32
CA ASP A 19 -4.17 4.50 -11.51
C ASP A 19 -3.68 5.26 -12.76
N ALA A 20 -3.37 4.51 -13.82
CA ALA A 20 -2.82 5.07 -15.06
C ALA A 20 -3.86 5.95 -15.81
N ASN A 21 -5.16 5.73 -15.59
CA ASN A 21 -6.23 6.58 -16.11
C ASN A 21 -6.40 7.86 -15.29
N LEU A 22 -5.71 8.03 -14.15
CA LEU A 22 -5.60 9.30 -13.41
C LEU A 22 -4.32 10.08 -13.72
N PHE A 23 -3.52 9.57 -14.65
CA PHE A 23 -2.29 10.20 -15.09
C PHE A 23 -2.52 11.59 -15.72
N TRP A 24 -3.66 11.80 -16.40
CA TRP A 24 -4.06 13.12 -16.92
C TRP A 24 -4.35 14.15 -15.81
N PHE A 25 -4.59 13.70 -14.58
CA PHE A 25 -4.95 14.53 -13.43
C PHE A 25 -3.73 15.17 -12.75
N VAL A 26 -2.65 14.39 -12.64
CA VAL A 26 -1.31 14.86 -12.24
C VAL A 26 -0.72 15.76 -13.33
N GLN A 27 -1.15 15.53 -14.57
CA GLN A 27 -0.86 16.42 -15.69
C GLN A 27 -1.68 17.71 -15.72
N ALA A 28 -2.90 17.71 -15.19
CA ALA A 28 -3.67 18.93 -14.98
C ALA A 28 -3.15 19.71 -13.76
N LEU A 29 -2.46 19.04 -12.82
CA LEU A 29 -1.64 19.66 -11.78
C LEU A 29 -0.41 20.39 -12.35
N ILE A 30 -0.01 20.01 -13.56
CA ILE A 30 0.94 20.68 -14.47
C ILE A 30 0.24 21.80 -15.26
N VAL A 31 -0.73 22.50 -14.66
CA VAL A 31 -1.13 23.84 -15.15
C VAL A 31 0.05 24.84 -15.13
N HIS A 32 1.19 24.46 -14.54
CA HIS A 32 2.45 25.21 -14.59
C HIS A 32 3.48 24.75 -15.63
N VAL A 33 3.30 23.58 -16.26
CA VAL A 33 4.38 22.94 -17.06
C VAL A 33 4.00 22.72 -18.54
N GLY A 34 2.70 22.82 -18.89
CA GLY A 34 2.23 22.82 -20.28
C GLY A 34 1.91 21.44 -20.87
N GLU A 35 1.19 21.42 -22.00
CA GLU A 35 0.63 20.20 -22.63
C GLU A 35 1.67 19.09 -22.90
N LYS A 36 2.95 19.46 -23.09
CA LYS A 36 4.06 18.54 -23.39
C LYS A 36 4.37 17.57 -22.24
N ALA A 37 3.92 17.84 -21.02
CA ALA A 37 4.15 16.93 -19.90
C ALA A 37 3.31 15.66 -19.97
N LYS A 38 2.20 15.65 -20.74
CA LYS A 38 1.17 14.58 -20.85
C LYS A 38 1.67 13.16 -21.04
N LEU A 39 2.88 12.99 -21.54
CA LEU A 39 3.45 11.69 -21.85
C LEU A 39 4.77 11.43 -21.11
N LEU A 40 5.21 12.38 -20.29
CA LEU A 40 6.57 12.37 -19.76
C LEU A 40 6.62 11.95 -18.30
N TYR A 41 5.60 12.18 -17.49
CA TYR A 41 5.67 11.78 -16.07
C TYR A 41 5.43 10.28 -15.87
N ALA A 42 5.86 9.76 -14.72
CA ALA A 42 5.51 8.42 -14.29
C ALA A 42 5.58 8.37 -12.76
N SER A 43 4.76 7.51 -12.16
CA SER A 43 4.85 7.21 -10.72
C SER A 43 6.18 6.51 -10.42
N ARG A 44 6.78 6.84 -9.27
CA ARG A 44 8.06 6.27 -8.81
C ARG A 44 7.92 5.63 -7.43
N PRO A 45 8.87 4.75 -7.04
CA PRO A 45 8.89 4.17 -5.70
C PRO A 45 8.89 5.25 -4.62
N THR A 46 8.04 5.06 -3.61
CA THR A 46 7.79 6.03 -2.55
C THR A 46 8.46 5.68 -1.22
N GLU A 47 9.35 4.68 -1.22
CA GLU A 47 10.10 4.27 -0.04
C GLU A 47 11.41 5.05 0.10
N TRP A 48 11.62 5.60 1.29
CA TRP A 48 12.73 6.49 1.60
C TRP A 48 13.77 5.80 2.50
N PRO A 49 15.02 6.31 2.57
CA PRO A 49 16.10 5.65 3.31
C PRO A 49 15.84 5.44 4.81
N ASN A 50 14.93 6.20 5.41
CA ASN A 50 14.49 6.06 6.80
C ASN A 50 13.35 5.02 6.98
N GLY A 51 13.05 4.22 5.96
CA GLY A 51 11.98 3.21 5.97
C GLY A 51 10.56 3.79 5.84
N THR A 52 10.42 5.12 5.77
CA THR A 52 9.10 5.75 5.59
C THR A 52 8.63 5.69 4.15
N LYS A 53 7.32 5.75 3.95
CA LYS A 53 6.68 5.68 2.62
C LYS A 53 5.78 6.88 2.40
N SER A 54 6.04 7.64 1.34
CA SER A 54 5.09 8.64 0.85
C SER A 54 3.95 7.99 0.05
N ASP A 55 2.90 8.76 -0.23
CA ASP A 55 1.76 8.22 -0.95
C ASP A 55 2.09 8.03 -2.43
N VAL A 56 2.36 9.14 -3.14
CA VAL A 56 2.72 9.12 -4.57
C VAL A 56 3.77 10.18 -4.92
N VAL A 57 4.75 9.78 -5.72
CA VAL A 57 5.75 10.68 -6.31
C VAL A 57 5.73 10.49 -7.82
N TYR A 58 5.59 11.59 -8.55
CA TYR A 58 5.70 11.60 -10.00
C TYR A 58 6.97 12.32 -10.44
N THR A 59 7.61 11.77 -11.46
CA THR A 59 8.83 12.33 -12.05
C THR A 59 8.74 12.28 -13.55
N ALA A 60 9.29 13.28 -14.24
CA ALA A 60 9.49 13.20 -15.67
C ALA A 60 10.45 12.05 -16.04
N SER A 61 10.20 11.44 -17.18
CA SER A 61 11.00 10.39 -17.82
C SER A 61 12.23 10.98 -18.52
N VAL A 62 12.22 12.30 -18.72
CA VAL A 62 13.34 13.07 -19.23
C VAL A 62 13.90 13.96 -18.12
N SER A 63 15.22 14.07 -18.03
CA SER A 63 15.87 15.00 -17.13
C SER A 63 15.66 16.43 -17.64
N SER A 64 14.84 17.22 -16.97
CA SER A 64 14.66 18.64 -17.24
C SER A 64 14.43 19.41 -15.94
N ASN A 65 15.05 20.59 -15.85
CA ASN A 65 14.82 21.51 -14.74
C ASN A 65 13.44 22.20 -14.83
N GLU A 66 12.78 22.13 -16.00
CA GLU A 66 11.43 22.66 -16.22
C GLU A 66 10.34 21.69 -15.75
N LEU A 67 10.73 20.44 -15.44
CA LEU A 67 9.82 19.36 -15.04
C LEU A 67 10.15 18.90 -13.61
N PRO A 68 9.85 19.71 -12.57
CA PRO A 68 10.14 19.35 -11.20
C PRO A 68 9.36 18.10 -10.78
N PRO A 69 9.92 17.27 -9.87
CA PRO A 69 9.19 16.16 -9.26
C PRO A 69 7.91 16.65 -8.57
N VAL A 70 6.87 15.82 -8.55
CA VAL A 70 5.61 16.15 -7.86
C VAL A 70 5.39 15.13 -6.75
N LEU A 71 5.30 15.61 -5.51
CA LEU A 71 4.95 14.80 -4.35
C LEU A 71 3.48 15.07 -4.00
N VAL A 72 2.69 14.00 -3.92
CA VAL A 72 1.27 14.08 -3.54
C VAL A 72 1.06 13.27 -2.27
N GLU A 73 0.39 13.87 -1.30
CA GLU A 73 0.01 13.25 -0.01
C GLU A 73 -1.47 13.48 0.26
N VAL A 74 -2.16 12.45 0.75
CA VAL A 74 -3.55 12.52 1.21
C VAL A 74 -3.59 12.25 2.69
N GLN A 75 -3.98 13.26 3.46
CA GLN A 75 -3.84 13.23 4.90
C GLN A 75 -5.16 13.55 5.57
N HIS A 76 -5.56 12.73 6.54
CA HIS A 76 -6.80 12.93 7.30
C HIS A 76 -6.71 14.17 8.20
N PHE A 77 -5.66 14.23 9.03
CA PHE A 77 -5.34 15.38 9.88
C PHE A 77 -3.99 15.98 9.50
N ILE A 78 -3.97 17.25 9.12
CA ILE A 78 -2.72 17.97 8.82
C ILE A 78 -2.17 18.56 10.13
N THR A 79 -1.09 17.95 10.62
CA THR A 79 -0.40 18.30 11.88
C THR A 79 1.04 18.73 11.64
N MET A 80 1.70 19.34 12.62
CA MET A 80 3.12 19.68 12.51
C MET A 80 4.01 18.44 12.29
N ASP A 81 3.68 17.30 12.92
CA ASP A 81 4.40 16.03 12.71
C ASP A 81 4.30 15.57 11.25
N PHE A 82 3.12 15.72 10.64
CA PHE A 82 2.94 15.45 9.22
C PHE A 82 3.80 16.40 8.36
N ILE A 83 3.87 17.70 8.68
CA ILE A 83 4.72 18.65 7.97
C ILE A 83 6.21 18.29 8.10
N ASN A 84 6.68 17.90 9.28
CA ASN A 84 8.06 17.43 9.48
C ASN A 84 8.38 16.20 8.63
N ARG A 85 7.42 15.27 8.51
CA ARG A 85 7.53 14.11 7.63
C ARG A 85 7.56 14.53 6.15
N LEU A 86 6.72 15.47 5.75
CA LEU A 86 6.66 16.02 4.40
C LEU A 86 7.96 16.71 3.99
N MET A 87 8.58 17.45 4.91
CA MET A 87 9.91 18.05 4.72
C MET A 87 10.96 16.96 4.48
N SER A 88 10.93 15.89 5.27
CA SER A 88 11.86 14.77 5.14
C SER A 88 11.73 14.04 3.79
N TYR A 89 10.50 13.85 3.30
CA TYR A 89 10.23 13.30 1.97
C TYR A 89 10.79 14.21 0.88
N SER A 90 10.52 15.51 0.99
CA SER A 90 10.96 16.50 -0.01
C SER A 90 12.48 16.59 -0.10
N LEU A 91 13.19 16.52 1.03
CA LEU A 91 14.65 16.45 1.07
C LEU A 91 15.19 15.14 0.48
N SER A 92 14.51 14.02 0.70
CA SER A 92 14.87 12.71 0.11
C SER A 92 14.71 12.75 -1.41
N ILE A 93 13.63 13.35 -1.91
CA ILE A 93 13.40 13.59 -3.34
C ILE A 93 14.52 14.46 -3.91
N LYS A 94 14.83 15.60 -3.27
CA LYS A 94 15.92 16.49 -3.70
C LYS A 94 17.27 15.77 -3.77
N LYS A 95 17.58 14.93 -2.79
CA LYS A 95 18.84 14.17 -2.77
C LYS A 95 18.92 13.17 -3.93
N LYS A 96 17.82 12.47 -4.21
CA LYS A 96 17.71 11.41 -5.22
C LYS A 96 17.61 11.96 -6.65
N LEU A 97 16.80 12.98 -6.86
CA LEU A 97 16.45 13.51 -8.19
C LEU A 97 17.13 14.83 -8.52
N LYS A 98 17.90 15.40 -7.60
CA LYS A 98 18.62 16.68 -7.75
C LYS A 98 17.72 17.90 -8.02
N ALA A 99 16.41 17.77 -7.89
CA ALA A 99 15.42 18.83 -8.04
C ALA A 99 14.50 18.89 -6.81
N LYS A 100 14.04 20.09 -6.44
CA LYS A 100 13.05 20.26 -5.38
C LYS A 100 11.67 19.86 -5.91
N PRO A 101 10.84 19.18 -5.11
CA PRO A 101 9.50 18.84 -5.57
C PRO A 101 8.54 20.04 -5.49
N ILE A 102 7.49 20.00 -6.31
CA ILE A 102 6.21 20.64 -6.01
C ILE A 102 5.42 19.66 -5.13
N VAL A 103 4.93 20.13 -4.00
CA VAL A 103 4.21 19.32 -3.02
C VAL A 103 2.74 19.69 -3.02
N ILE A 104 1.86 18.70 -3.10
CA ILE A 104 0.40 18.87 -3.00
C ILE A 104 -0.13 17.98 -1.89
N VAL A 105 -0.84 18.58 -0.95
CA VAL A 105 -1.46 17.90 0.17
C VAL A 105 -2.97 18.02 0.05
N PHE A 106 -3.67 16.89 0.02
CA PHE A 106 -5.11 16.83 0.13
C PHE A 106 -5.51 16.49 1.57
N GLY A 107 -6.05 17.48 2.27
CA GLY A 107 -6.63 17.33 3.60
C GLY A 107 -8.06 16.80 3.52
N THR A 108 -8.32 15.60 4.05
CA THR A 108 -9.65 14.99 3.97
C THR A 108 -10.58 15.43 5.10
N HIS A 109 -10.06 16.01 6.19
CA HIS A 109 -10.87 16.41 7.34
C HIS A 109 -10.42 17.76 7.93
N ALA A 110 -9.45 17.79 8.83
CA ALA A 110 -9.09 19.01 9.57
C ALA A 110 -7.60 19.34 9.50
N ILE A 111 -7.33 20.64 9.51
CA ILE A 111 -5.99 21.23 9.64
C ILE A 111 -5.88 21.73 11.08
N ARG A 112 -4.84 21.31 11.81
CA ARG A 112 -4.64 21.82 13.18
C ARG A 112 -4.36 23.32 13.18
N GLY A 113 -4.80 24.01 14.23
CA GLY A 113 -4.80 25.47 14.29
C GLY A 113 -3.41 26.12 14.19
N ASP A 114 -2.36 25.44 14.63
CA ASP A 114 -0.96 25.86 14.48
C ASP A 114 -0.52 25.85 13.01
N VAL A 115 -0.82 24.77 12.28
CA VAL A 115 -0.55 24.67 10.84
C VAL A 115 -1.44 25.62 10.04
N SER A 116 -2.71 25.73 10.42
CA SER A 116 -3.69 26.60 9.75
C SER A 116 -3.27 28.08 9.76
N LYS A 117 -2.69 28.55 10.88
CA LYS A 117 -2.14 29.92 10.99
C LYS A 117 -0.94 30.17 10.08
N ALA A 118 -0.22 29.13 9.70
CA ALA A 118 0.93 29.21 8.80
C ALA A 118 0.55 29.11 7.31
N LEU A 119 -0.74 28.94 6.99
CA LEU A 119 -1.22 28.88 5.61
C LEU A 119 -1.34 30.29 5.01
N GLU A 120 -0.70 30.46 3.87
CA GLU A 120 -0.72 31.69 3.08
C GLU A 120 -1.71 31.57 1.92
N ALA A 121 -2.32 32.69 1.54
CA ALA A 121 -3.14 32.75 0.34
C ALA A 121 -2.28 32.58 -0.92
N THR A 122 -2.88 31.99 -1.96
CA THR A 122 -2.22 31.84 -3.27
C THR A 122 -3.02 32.57 -4.35
N GLU A 123 -2.49 32.59 -5.57
CA GLU A 123 -3.23 33.08 -6.75
C GLU A 123 -4.50 32.26 -7.06
N PHE A 124 -4.58 31.05 -6.51
CA PHE A 124 -5.72 30.17 -6.68
C PHE A 124 -6.59 30.20 -5.41
N SER A 125 -7.86 30.53 -5.59
CA SER A 125 -8.86 30.58 -4.50
C SER A 125 -9.03 29.25 -3.77
N PHE A 126 -8.80 28.12 -4.45
CA PHE A 126 -9.06 26.77 -3.95
C PHE A 126 -7.87 26.11 -3.23
N MET A 127 -6.70 26.76 -3.14
CA MET A 127 -5.52 26.22 -2.46
C MET A 127 -4.82 27.27 -1.60
N LYS A 128 -4.19 26.80 -0.51
CA LYS A 128 -3.31 27.60 0.34
C LYS A 128 -1.88 27.09 0.20
N GLN A 129 -0.90 27.91 0.59
CA GLN A 129 0.50 27.54 0.54
C GLN A 129 1.12 27.50 1.94
N ILE A 130 2.06 26.57 2.16
CA ILE A 130 2.98 26.57 3.30
C ILE A 130 4.34 27.09 2.84
N SER A 131 5.00 27.90 3.67
CA SER A 131 6.38 28.35 3.40
C SER A 131 7.34 27.16 3.29
N CYS A 132 7.95 26.99 2.11
CA CYS A 132 8.69 25.77 1.78
C CYS A 132 10.03 26.00 1.08
N LYS A 133 10.52 27.25 1.04
CA LYS A 133 11.68 27.71 0.24
C LYS A 133 12.89 26.77 0.29
N TYR A 134 13.16 26.15 1.44
CA TYR A 134 14.36 25.34 1.65
C TYR A 134 14.21 23.87 1.24
N TRP A 135 13.00 23.34 1.17
CA TRP A 135 12.74 21.90 1.01
C TRP A 135 11.86 21.55 -0.20
N ALA A 136 11.06 22.48 -0.74
CA ALA A 136 10.25 22.30 -1.93
C ALA A 136 10.23 23.58 -2.80
N GLU A 137 9.79 23.47 -4.04
CA GLU A 137 9.53 24.64 -4.90
C GLU A 137 8.27 25.37 -4.48
N LYS A 138 7.21 24.59 -4.27
CA LYS A 138 5.90 25.01 -3.78
C LYS A 138 5.33 23.91 -2.88
N CYS A 139 4.53 24.29 -1.90
CA CYS A 139 3.79 23.35 -1.06
C CYS A 139 2.34 23.83 -0.93
N TYR A 140 1.46 23.21 -1.69
CA TYR A 140 0.04 23.53 -1.72
C TYR A 140 -0.76 22.60 -0.82
N VAL A 141 -1.73 23.16 -0.13
CA VAL A 141 -2.68 22.45 0.71
C VAL A 141 -4.08 22.74 0.20
N LEU A 142 -4.83 21.68 -0.06
CA LEU A 142 -6.24 21.71 -0.44
C LEU A 142 -7.04 20.96 0.62
N SER A 143 -8.12 21.55 1.10
CA SER A 143 -9.01 20.95 2.09
C SER A 143 -10.46 21.31 1.78
N GLN A 144 -11.40 20.68 2.48
CA GLN A 144 -12.83 20.99 2.31
C GLN A 144 -13.13 22.48 2.46
N SER A 145 -12.47 23.16 3.40
CA SER A 145 -12.61 24.60 3.62
C SER A 145 -12.16 25.43 2.41
N THR A 146 -11.03 25.11 1.79
CA THR A 146 -10.52 25.86 0.62
C THR A 146 -11.35 25.57 -0.63
N VAL A 147 -11.87 24.34 -0.76
CA VAL A 147 -12.70 23.93 -1.88
C VAL A 147 -14.10 24.55 -1.79
N GLY A 148 -14.74 24.53 -0.62
CA GLY A 148 -16.09 25.08 -0.45
C GLY A 148 -16.19 26.56 -0.80
N GLU A 149 -15.23 27.36 -0.34
CA GLU A 149 -15.18 28.81 -0.64
C GLU A 149 -14.97 29.13 -2.13
N ALA A 150 -14.23 28.27 -2.84
CA ALA A 150 -13.93 28.46 -4.25
C ALA A 150 -15.04 27.93 -5.18
N SER A 151 -15.80 26.93 -4.75
CA SER A 151 -16.76 26.25 -5.63
C SER A 151 -17.96 27.12 -5.97
N GLU A 152 -18.27 28.09 -5.14
CA GLU A 152 -19.31 29.10 -5.40
C GLU A 152 -18.91 30.08 -6.51
N LYS A 153 -17.61 30.19 -6.83
CA LYS A 153 -17.04 31.24 -7.68
C LYS A 153 -16.39 30.72 -8.96
N THR A 154 -16.17 29.42 -9.08
CA THR A 154 -15.38 28.84 -10.18
C THR A 154 -16.17 27.74 -10.88
N ALA A 155 -16.77 28.09 -12.02
CA ALA A 155 -17.36 27.15 -12.97
C ALA A 155 -16.63 27.28 -14.32
N PRO A 156 -16.08 26.19 -14.91
CA PRO A 156 -16.13 24.79 -14.46
C PRO A 156 -15.09 24.44 -13.35
N LEU A 157 -15.35 23.36 -12.59
CA LEU A 157 -14.53 22.95 -11.44
C LEU A 157 -13.12 22.47 -11.86
N PRO A 158 -12.02 23.15 -11.50
CA PRO A 158 -10.69 22.71 -11.90
C PRO A 158 -10.44 21.25 -11.48
N PRO A 159 -9.77 20.40 -12.29
CA PRO A 159 -9.53 19.00 -11.93
C PRO A 159 -8.96 18.86 -10.52
N LEU A 160 -7.92 19.61 -10.18
CA LEU A 160 -7.31 19.57 -8.84
C LEU A 160 -8.33 19.76 -7.69
N MET A 161 -9.30 20.63 -7.91
CA MET A 161 -10.38 20.90 -6.98
C MET A 161 -11.40 19.76 -6.91
N ALA A 162 -11.65 19.06 -8.02
CA ALA A 162 -12.47 17.85 -8.06
C ALA A 162 -11.86 16.70 -7.24
N ILE A 163 -10.54 16.48 -7.28
CA ILE A 163 -9.88 15.49 -6.40
C ILE A 163 -10.00 15.91 -4.94
N ALA A 164 -9.71 17.18 -4.64
CA ALA A 164 -9.79 17.67 -3.27
C ALA A 164 -11.20 17.47 -2.71
N TYR A 165 -12.24 17.84 -3.48
CA TYR A 165 -13.64 17.59 -3.14
C TYR A 165 -13.93 16.10 -2.95
N PHE A 166 -13.47 15.25 -3.87
CA PHE A 166 -13.69 13.81 -3.81
C PHE A 166 -13.13 13.19 -2.53
N PHE A 167 -11.88 13.52 -2.17
CA PHE A 167 -11.24 13.02 -0.96
C PHE A 167 -11.81 13.62 0.33
N SER A 168 -12.22 14.89 0.31
CA SER A 168 -12.71 15.56 1.52
C SER A 168 -14.20 15.33 1.79
N SER A 169 -15.02 15.14 0.75
CA SER A 169 -16.46 14.90 0.92
C SER A 169 -16.75 13.48 1.40
N GLN A 170 -15.87 12.51 1.09
CA GLN A 170 -15.99 11.09 1.44
C GLN A 170 -17.36 10.47 1.06
N LYS A 171 -18.06 11.08 0.10
CA LYS A 171 -19.38 10.65 -0.34
C LYS A 171 -19.26 9.40 -1.20
N LEU A 172 -19.87 8.30 -0.80
CA LEU A 172 -19.73 7.00 -1.49
C LEU A 172 -20.38 6.94 -2.88
N SER A 173 -21.32 7.83 -3.18
CA SER A 173 -22.06 7.84 -4.44
C SER A 173 -21.90 9.17 -5.15
N LEU A 174 -21.59 9.12 -6.45
CA LEU A 174 -21.58 10.29 -7.32
C LEU A 174 -22.91 11.05 -7.24
N MET A 175 -24.04 10.33 -7.17
CA MET A 175 -25.38 10.93 -7.11
C MET A 175 -25.63 11.73 -5.82
N SER A 176 -24.85 11.47 -4.77
CA SER A 176 -24.93 12.25 -3.53
C SER A 176 -24.13 13.55 -3.60
N THR A 177 -23.43 13.81 -4.71
CA THR A 177 -22.61 15.00 -4.92
C THR A 177 -23.36 16.07 -5.72
N GLU A 178 -23.08 17.32 -5.40
CA GLU A 178 -23.62 18.48 -6.13
C GLU A 178 -22.99 18.62 -7.53
N TYR A 179 -21.84 17.97 -7.75
CA TYR A 179 -21.07 18.03 -8.99
C TYR A 179 -21.15 16.73 -9.81
N HIS A 180 -22.26 15.98 -9.70
CA HIS A 180 -22.42 14.68 -10.36
C HIS A 180 -22.35 14.74 -11.90
N ASN A 181 -22.67 15.89 -12.50
CA ASN A 181 -22.56 16.12 -13.95
C ASN A 181 -21.13 16.48 -14.39
N TYR A 182 -20.18 16.56 -13.46
CA TYR A 182 -18.83 17.01 -13.75
C TYR A 182 -17.93 15.86 -14.24
N PRO A 183 -17.35 15.92 -15.46
CA PRO A 183 -16.61 14.80 -16.04
C PRO A 183 -15.45 14.31 -15.17
N ALA A 184 -14.70 15.23 -14.55
CA ALA A 184 -13.57 14.83 -13.70
C ALA A 184 -14.03 14.03 -12.46
N LEU A 185 -15.18 14.38 -11.90
CA LEU A 185 -15.74 13.66 -10.75
C LEU A 185 -16.32 12.31 -11.19
N GLN A 186 -17.01 12.26 -12.34
CA GLN A 186 -17.47 11.01 -12.94
C GLN A 186 -16.32 10.03 -13.15
N THR A 187 -15.19 10.49 -13.70
CA THR A 187 -13.99 9.65 -13.86
C THR A 187 -13.45 9.16 -12.53
N LEU A 188 -13.35 10.03 -11.51
CA LEU A 188 -12.87 9.63 -10.17
C LEU A 188 -13.74 8.53 -9.54
N TYR A 189 -15.07 8.65 -9.61
CA TYR A 189 -15.97 7.62 -9.10
C TYR A 189 -15.91 6.32 -9.91
N SER A 190 -15.78 6.40 -11.23
CA SER A 190 -15.61 5.22 -12.09
C SER A 190 -14.31 4.47 -11.77
N VAL A 191 -13.19 5.18 -11.66
CA VAL A 191 -11.90 4.58 -11.28
C VAL A 191 -11.96 3.99 -9.88
N ALA A 192 -12.56 4.72 -8.92
CA ALA A 192 -12.70 4.21 -7.56
C ALA A 192 -13.53 2.92 -7.52
N LYS A 193 -14.60 2.83 -8.33
CA LYS A 193 -15.41 1.62 -8.44
C LYS A 193 -14.60 0.46 -9.03
N GLU A 194 -13.99 0.67 -10.20
CA GLU A 194 -13.20 -0.35 -10.90
C GLU A 194 -12.07 -0.88 -10.03
N GLN A 195 -11.30 0.02 -9.40
CA GLN A 195 -10.19 -0.35 -8.53
C GLN A 195 -10.65 -1.10 -7.27
N THR A 196 -11.79 -0.71 -6.69
CA THR A 196 -12.36 -1.45 -5.55
C THR A 196 -12.73 -2.87 -5.96
N GLU A 197 -13.37 -3.04 -7.12
CA GLU A 197 -13.76 -4.35 -7.65
C GLU A 197 -12.53 -5.24 -7.90
N ILE A 198 -11.48 -4.71 -8.55
CA ILE A 198 -10.21 -5.42 -8.77
C ILE A 198 -9.59 -5.86 -7.44
N HIS A 199 -9.46 -4.95 -6.49
CA HIS A 199 -8.83 -5.27 -5.21
C HIS A 199 -9.63 -6.28 -4.38
N VAL A 200 -10.97 -6.19 -4.40
CA VAL A 200 -11.83 -7.19 -3.75
C VAL A 200 -11.65 -8.57 -4.40
N LEU A 201 -11.59 -8.65 -5.73
CA LEU A 201 -11.36 -9.91 -6.44
C LEU A 201 -9.99 -10.52 -6.13
N VAL A 202 -8.94 -9.70 -6.08
CA VAL A 202 -7.58 -10.17 -5.72
C VAL A 202 -7.53 -10.67 -4.29
N GLU A 203 -8.16 -9.97 -3.34
CA GLU A 203 -8.25 -10.42 -1.96
C GLU A 203 -9.01 -11.74 -1.83
N GLN A 204 -10.14 -11.88 -2.53
CA GLN A 204 -10.90 -13.13 -2.58
C GLN A 204 -10.06 -14.28 -3.15
N SER A 205 -9.40 -14.08 -4.29
CA SER A 205 -8.54 -15.08 -4.90
C SER A 205 -7.38 -15.49 -3.99
N THR A 206 -6.79 -14.54 -3.24
CA THR A 206 -5.73 -14.83 -2.26
C THR A 206 -6.26 -15.68 -1.11
N CYS A 207 -7.46 -15.36 -0.60
CA CYS A 207 -8.12 -16.17 0.42
C CYS A 207 -8.40 -17.59 -0.10
N ASP A 208 -8.87 -17.75 -1.34
CA ASP A 208 -9.14 -19.06 -1.94
C ASP A 208 -7.88 -19.92 -2.01
N VAL A 209 -6.75 -19.35 -2.44
CA VAL A 209 -5.44 -20.03 -2.45
C VAL A 209 -5.02 -20.45 -1.04
N LEU A 210 -5.17 -19.57 -0.04
CA LEU A 210 -4.84 -19.88 1.34
C LEU A 210 -5.74 -20.99 1.93
N LEU A 211 -7.02 -20.97 1.59
CA LEU A 211 -7.95 -22.03 1.98
C LEU A 211 -7.59 -23.36 1.34
N GLU A 212 -7.16 -23.36 0.07
CA GLU A 212 -6.71 -24.58 -0.60
C GLU A 212 -5.44 -25.13 0.05
N VAL A 213 -4.45 -24.29 0.35
CA VAL A 213 -3.26 -24.70 1.11
C VAL A 213 -3.66 -25.32 2.46
N CYS A 214 -4.56 -24.68 3.21
CA CYS A 214 -5.04 -25.22 4.48
C CYS A 214 -5.76 -26.58 4.31
N ASN A 215 -6.56 -26.74 3.26
CA ASN A 215 -7.25 -27.99 2.96
C ASN A 215 -6.25 -29.10 2.61
N GLN A 216 -5.27 -28.82 1.74
CA GLN A 216 -4.25 -29.78 1.36
C GLN A 216 -3.37 -30.18 2.54
N THR A 217 -2.91 -29.22 3.35
CA THR A 217 -2.16 -29.51 4.57
C THR A 217 -2.96 -30.38 5.53
N SER A 218 -4.25 -30.05 5.74
CA SER A 218 -5.14 -30.87 6.58
C SER A 218 -5.29 -32.31 6.05
N LEU A 219 -5.35 -32.50 4.73
CA LEU A 219 -5.41 -33.83 4.12
C LEU A 219 -4.11 -34.60 4.31
N GLN A 220 -2.95 -33.95 4.17
CA GLN A 220 -1.65 -34.59 4.37
C GLN A 220 -1.45 -34.99 5.83
N LEU A 221 -1.83 -34.12 6.78
CA LEU A 221 -1.78 -34.44 8.21
C LEU A 221 -2.66 -35.63 8.56
N LYS A 222 -3.89 -35.72 8.00
CA LYS A 222 -4.74 -36.90 8.16
C LYS A 222 -4.09 -38.17 7.60
N LYS A 223 -3.41 -38.10 6.45
CA LYS A 223 -2.66 -39.25 5.90
C LYS A 223 -1.52 -39.67 6.82
N ILE A 224 -0.78 -38.71 7.38
CA ILE A 224 0.30 -38.98 8.34
C ILE A 224 -0.26 -39.65 9.60
N LEU A 225 -1.34 -39.12 10.17
CA LEU A 225 -2.00 -39.70 11.34
C LEU A 225 -2.49 -41.13 11.08
N ASN A 226 -3.14 -41.37 9.94
CA ASN A 226 -3.59 -42.71 9.55
C ASN A 226 -2.40 -43.68 9.35
N ALA A 227 -1.32 -43.24 8.72
CA ALA A 227 -0.12 -44.06 8.54
C ALA A 227 0.57 -44.37 9.87
N LEU A 228 0.56 -43.42 10.82
CA LEU A 228 1.05 -43.68 12.18
C LEU A 228 0.19 -44.74 12.87
N ASP A 229 -1.13 -44.73 12.71
CA ASP A 229 -2.03 -45.72 13.32
C ASP A 229 -1.69 -47.17 12.92
N GLU A 230 -1.19 -47.40 11.71
CA GLU A 230 -0.76 -48.71 11.21
C GLU A 230 0.59 -49.19 11.75
N THR A 231 1.36 -48.31 12.43
CA THR A 231 2.68 -48.66 12.99
C THR A 231 2.61 -49.14 14.44
N PRO A 232 3.53 -49.99 14.92
CA PRO A 232 3.57 -50.43 16.32
C PRO A 232 3.72 -49.26 17.29
N ASP A 233 3.09 -49.36 18.46
CA ASP A 233 3.12 -48.29 19.46
C ASP A 233 4.51 -48.12 20.08
N THR A 234 5.17 -47.02 19.69
CA THR A 234 6.46 -46.59 20.22
C THR A 234 6.32 -45.20 20.85
N PHE A 235 7.24 -44.84 21.76
CA PHE A 235 7.29 -43.50 22.35
C PHE A 235 7.41 -42.39 21.29
N SER A 236 8.16 -42.66 20.22
CA SER A 236 8.32 -41.77 19.06
C SER A 236 7.02 -41.59 18.26
N LYS A 237 6.23 -42.65 18.08
CA LYS A 237 4.91 -42.57 17.42
C LYS A 237 3.95 -41.63 18.18
N LYS A 238 3.92 -41.72 19.52
CA LYS A 238 3.05 -40.85 20.35
C LYS A 238 3.43 -39.38 20.22
N HIS A 239 4.72 -39.06 20.17
CA HIS A 239 5.19 -37.68 19.96
C HIS A 239 4.85 -37.19 18.55
N LEU A 240 5.14 -37.98 17.51
CA LEU A 240 4.80 -37.61 16.12
C LEU A 240 3.30 -37.39 15.92
N ARG A 241 2.46 -38.17 16.61
CA ARG A 241 1.00 -37.97 16.61
C ARG A 241 0.61 -36.64 17.24
N ALA A 242 1.14 -36.32 18.42
CA ALA A 242 0.87 -35.05 19.10
C ALA A 242 1.26 -33.84 18.21
N TYR A 243 2.41 -33.92 17.52
CA TYR A 243 2.82 -32.90 16.56
C TYR A 243 1.86 -32.74 15.38
N ALA A 244 1.42 -33.86 14.80
CA ALA A 244 0.48 -33.82 13.69
C ALA A 244 -0.91 -33.32 14.12
N ASP A 245 -1.34 -33.62 15.34
CA ASP A 245 -2.59 -33.11 15.91
C ASP A 245 -2.52 -31.59 16.17
N ASP A 246 -1.40 -31.11 16.73
CA ASP A 246 -1.17 -29.68 16.95
C ASP A 246 -1.11 -28.90 15.63
N ASP A 247 -0.43 -29.43 14.61
CA ASP A 247 -0.36 -28.81 13.28
C ASP A 247 -1.71 -28.85 12.55
N ALA A 248 -2.53 -29.88 12.79
CA ALA A 248 -3.89 -29.97 12.26
C ALA A 248 -4.80 -28.92 12.90
N LEU A 249 -4.68 -28.71 14.21
CA LEU A 249 -5.40 -27.68 14.94
C LEU A 249 -4.98 -26.27 14.48
N TYR A 250 -3.68 -26.03 14.33
CA TYR A 250 -3.15 -24.77 13.79
C TYR A 250 -3.69 -24.49 12.38
N THR A 251 -3.61 -25.47 11.48
CA THR A 251 -4.11 -25.38 10.11
C THR A 251 -5.62 -25.11 10.08
N GLN A 252 -6.39 -25.73 10.97
CA GLN A 252 -7.83 -25.50 11.09
C GLN A 252 -8.14 -24.06 11.55
N THR A 253 -7.37 -23.52 12.50
CA THR A 253 -7.50 -22.12 12.93
C THR A 253 -7.19 -21.14 11.80
N CYS A 254 -6.14 -21.39 11.02
CA CYS A 254 -5.84 -20.62 9.81
C CYS A 254 -7.01 -20.68 8.81
N ARG A 255 -7.55 -21.87 8.55
CA ARG A 255 -8.71 -22.04 7.66
C ARG A 255 -9.90 -21.21 8.11
N TYR A 256 -10.25 -21.21 9.41
CA TYR A 256 -11.35 -20.40 9.92
C TYR A 256 -11.13 -18.90 9.72
N LYS A 257 -9.90 -18.42 9.93
CA LYS A 257 -9.52 -17.01 9.71
C LYS A 257 -9.77 -16.55 8.27
N TYR A 258 -9.54 -17.41 7.29
CA TYR A 258 -9.73 -17.09 5.87
C TYR A 258 -11.10 -17.49 5.30
N SER A 259 -11.90 -18.29 6.03
CA SER A 259 -13.22 -18.77 5.58
C SER A 259 -14.39 -17.86 5.92
N ARG A 260 -14.24 -16.88 6.83
CA ARG A 260 -15.36 -16.03 7.30
C ARG A 260 -15.11 -14.54 7.19
N THR A 261 -16.11 -13.88 6.61
CA THR A 261 -16.54 -12.48 6.80
C THR A 261 -16.98 -12.21 8.26
N SER A 262 -16.12 -12.42 9.27
CA SER A 262 -16.48 -12.24 10.69
C SER A 262 -15.73 -11.08 11.36
N GLU A 263 -16.50 -10.22 12.04
CA GLU A 263 -16.10 -9.06 12.83
C GLU A 263 -15.28 -9.39 14.10
N VAL A 264 -14.87 -10.64 14.29
CA VAL A 264 -14.10 -11.09 15.46
C VAL A 264 -12.68 -11.43 15.01
N LEU A 265 -11.72 -10.61 15.45
CA LEU A 265 -10.30 -10.87 15.32
C LEU A 265 -9.95 -12.16 16.09
N VAL A 266 -9.87 -13.28 15.38
CA VAL A 266 -9.27 -14.51 15.93
C VAL A 266 -7.77 -14.28 15.96
N GLU A 267 -7.21 -14.19 17.16
CA GLU A 267 -5.78 -14.06 17.37
C GLU A 267 -5.06 -15.28 16.80
N SER A 268 -3.89 -15.07 16.19
CA SER A 268 -3.18 -16.17 15.54
C SER A 268 -2.59 -17.07 16.62
N MET A 269 -2.92 -18.36 16.61
CA MET A 269 -2.25 -19.31 17.50
C MET A 269 -0.75 -19.29 17.20
N PRO A 270 0.12 -19.41 18.21
CA PRO A 270 1.55 -19.58 17.96
C PRO A 270 1.77 -20.86 17.15
N PRO A 271 2.76 -20.87 16.24
CA PRO A 271 3.11 -22.08 15.50
C PRO A 271 3.53 -23.19 16.48
N PRO A 272 3.22 -24.48 16.18
CA PRO A 272 3.63 -25.60 17.03
C PRO A 272 5.14 -25.63 17.26
N GLU A 273 5.58 -25.71 18.52
CA GLU A 273 7.01 -25.75 18.86
C GLU A 273 7.56 -27.18 18.81
N LEU A 274 8.62 -27.39 18.02
CA LEU A 274 9.36 -28.66 17.97
C LEU A 274 9.96 -29.00 19.36
N PRO A 275 10.01 -30.28 19.75
CA PRO A 275 10.54 -30.71 21.02
C PRO A 275 12.08 -30.67 20.95
N GLU A 276 12.77 -30.45 22.07
CA GLU A 276 14.24 -30.35 22.11
C GLU A 276 14.93 -31.57 21.49
N SER A 277 14.39 -32.77 21.69
CA SER A 277 14.91 -34.01 21.09
C SER A 277 14.87 -34.06 19.56
N ALA A 278 13.91 -33.39 18.91
CA ALA A 278 13.88 -33.28 17.45
C ALA A 278 14.78 -32.15 16.93
N LYS A 279 14.98 -31.09 17.73
CA LYS A 279 15.93 -30.01 17.43
C LYS A 279 17.37 -30.55 17.41
N ASP A 280 17.70 -31.45 18.34
CA ASP A 280 19.01 -32.14 18.37
C ASP A 280 19.21 -33.03 17.14
N SER A 281 18.16 -33.75 16.72
CA SER A 281 18.17 -34.61 15.53
C SER A 281 18.29 -33.82 14.22
N LEU A 282 17.66 -32.64 14.15
CA LEU A 282 17.77 -31.70 13.02
C LEU A 282 19.17 -31.07 12.95
N SER A 283 19.81 -30.77 14.08
CA SER A 283 21.20 -30.30 14.11
C SER A 283 22.16 -31.34 13.52
N LEU A 284 21.92 -32.63 13.81
CA LEU A 284 22.70 -33.75 13.28
C LEU A 284 22.43 -33.98 11.77
N ALA A 285 21.19 -33.80 11.32
CA ALA A 285 20.82 -33.89 9.91
C ALA A 285 21.32 -32.70 9.07
N SER A 286 21.46 -31.53 9.68
CA SER A 286 22.04 -30.31 9.06
C SER A 286 23.53 -30.51 8.75
N PHE A 287 24.26 -31.19 9.63
CA PHE A 287 25.66 -31.56 9.41
C PHE A 287 25.85 -32.55 8.24
N ASN A 288 24.94 -33.52 8.08
CA ASN A 288 25.01 -34.49 6.98
C ASN A 288 24.57 -33.92 5.62
N THR A 289 23.70 -32.91 5.59
CA THR A 289 23.22 -32.32 4.33
C THR A 289 24.23 -31.36 3.71
N GLU A 290 24.97 -30.59 4.51
CA GLU A 290 26.08 -29.76 3.99
C GLU A 290 27.22 -30.62 3.42
N GLU A 291 27.55 -31.76 4.07
CA GLU A 291 28.61 -32.65 3.61
C GLU A 291 28.22 -33.38 2.30
N VAL A 292 26.97 -33.86 2.20
CA VAL A 292 26.43 -34.49 0.98
C VAL A 292 26.31 -33.52 -0.19
N ILE A 293 26.00 -32.24 0.07
CA ILE A 293 25.99 -31.20 -0.97
C ILE A 293 27.43 -30.90 -1.43
N LYS A 294 28.41 -30.85 -0.53
CA LYS A 294 29.83 -30.64 -0.88
C LYS A 294 30.41 -31.76 -1.74
N THR A 295 30.17 -33.02 -1.39
CA THR A 295 30.69 -34.18 -2.15
C THR A 295 30.06 -34.29 -3.55
N LYS A 296 28.80 -33.84 -3.70
CA LYS A 296 28.11 -33.83 -5.00
C LYS A 296 28.58 -32.70 -5.91
N TYR A 297 29.06 -31.58 -5.37
CA TYR A 297 29.66 -30.50 -6.16
C TYR A 297 31.11 -30.79 -6.57
N GLU A 298 31.92 -31.43 -5.72
CA GLU A 298 33.31 -31.79 -6.06
C GLU A 298 33.40 -32.91 -7.11
N SER A 299 32.48 -33.88 -7.08
CA SER A 299 32.41 -34.96 -8.08
C SER A 299 31.91 -34.51 -9.46
N VAL A 300 31.20 -33.38 -9.53
CA VAL A 300 30.78 -32.76 -10.80
C VAL A 300 31.91 -31.90 -11.40
N TRP A 301 32.77 -31.28 -10.58
CA TRP A 301 33.91 -30.50 -11.05
C TRP A 301 35.10 -31.34 -11.52
N LEU A 302 35.31 -32.54 -10.96
CA LEU A 302 36.36 -33.46 -11.43
C LEU A 302 36.02 -34.21 -12.72
N LYS A 303 34.73 -34.26 -13.13
CA LYS A 303 34.29 -34.89 -14.38
C LYS A 303 34.27 -33.95 -15.60
N GLN A 304 34.67 -32.68 -15.43
CA GLN A 304 34.74 -31.69 -16.51
C GLN A 304 36.18 -31.26 -16.84
N LYS A 305 37.19 -31.95 -16.30
CA LYS A 305 38.61 -31.61 -16.50
C LYS A 305 39.48 -32.71 -17.12
N ASP A 306 38.87 -33.76 -17.64
CA ASP A 306 39.50 -34.74 -18.55
C ASP A 306 38.71 -34.81 -19.87
#